data_AF-A0A1Q8G2T6-F1
#
_entry.id   AF-A0A1Q8G2T6-F1
#
_cell.length_a   1.000
_cell.length_b   1.000
_cell.length_c   1.000
_cell.angle_alpha   90.00
_cell.angle_beta   90.00
_cell.angle_gamma   90.00
#
_symmetry.space_group_name_H-M   'P 1'
#
loop_
_entity.id
_entity.type
_entity.pdbx_description
1 polymer ?
#
loop_
_entity_poly.entity_id
_entity_poly.type
_entity_poly.pdbx_seq_one_letter_code
_entity_poly.pdbx_strand_id
1 'polypeptide(L)'
;MPAFDIEVGEPEVHKKLAGNGDPYATVNTSVVPITVVGGVPRLKGWRFVAKIEHDDDVNEVLGFGAQKLVDDDPAMFEKLTQCAPDCQHCNVKRNRNTTYLFKSETNPQELIQVGSSCIDDFSGHKNPVDLLRMANQFVSVMDELSDPDEMGIGGSGSRLFDMERILAVASSVVRADGGWVSRDSAGSSGCSVDWVTSVMLDPKMQRKLVTEGDERKGTEIFNWLTSDSFEVGTDIYRSNLAGMAARGYVPAKKIGLAGSAVATYARDMQKLKQQKERNDKYESVAIGEPDEKISRTVLLEKKVPIENQWGMNVLHIFKDVETNAKMTWFNSGSGKFLEGHQYNISGRVKKHETRNGLLETKLTRVSSPDLALHGKITPELDAKPFIKKLKKLETVNALDANSENLIHVASHVHRFYGVPKDVLYELIDMGADPSVVSHRDGNNAFDYWVDAQDEELIELGLKRWPELALRWDDKMLADYDLIDKPWSQQFRRVRDSVVTNESQEVNSKEGAEATLLELRKEQPKVSEELDLDFDDEDDDQALRLA
;
A
#
# COMPACT_ATOMS: atom_id res chain seq x y z
N MET A 1 22.25 1.39 -35.69
CA MET A 1 22.22 -0.05 -35.36
C MET A 1 22.18 -0.13 -33.84
N PRO A 2 21.31 -0.93 -33.19
CA PRO A 2 21.60 -1.24 -31.80
C PRO A 2 22.93 -2.02 -31.81
N ALA A 3 23.93 -1.50 -31.09
CA ALA A 3 25.01 -2.35 -30.64
C ALA A 3 24.35 -3.32 -29.66
N PHE A 4 24.33 -4.59 -30.02
CA PHE A 4 24.05 -5.63 -29.05
C PHE A 4 25.39 -6.22 -28.65
N ASP A 5 25.60 -6.33 -27.34
CA ASP A 5 26.74 -7.07 -26.80
C ASP A 5 26.19 -8.39 -26.24
N ILE A 6 26.93 -9.46 -26.49
CA ILE A 6 26.62 -10.79 -25.96
C ILE A 6 27.71 -11.10 -24.94
N GLU A 7 27.32 -11.12 -23.68
CA GLU A 7 28.15 -11.57 -22.58
C GLU A 7 27.87 -13.05 -22.35
N VAL A 8 28.93 -13.87 -22.39
CA VAL A 8 28.85 -15.31 -22.14
C VAL A 8 29.43 -15.55 -20.76
N GLY A 9 28.61 -15.98 -19.81
CA GLY A 9 29.04 -16.35 -18.47
C GLY A 9 29.67 -17.75 -18.44
N GLU A 10 30.10 -18.19 -17.25
CA GLU A 10 30.74 -19.49 -17.11
C GLU A 10 29.75 -20.66 -17.26
N PRO A 11 30.14 -21.79 -17.87
CA PRO A 11 29.27 -22.96 -17.98
C PRO A 11 28.84 -23.48 -16.61
N GLU A 12 27.53 -23.65 -16.43
CA GLU A 12 26.92 -24.24 -15.25
C GLU A 12 26.33 -25.61 -15.59
N VAL A 13 26.28 -26.51 -14.60
CA VAL A 13 25.65 -27.82 -14.77
C VAL A 13 24.30 -27.81 -14.06
N HIS A 14 23.23 -27.79 -14.85
CA HIS A 14 21.86 -27.83 -14.36
C HIS A 14 21.35 -29.27 -14.37
N LYS A 15 20.77 -29.73 -13.26
CA LYS A 15 20.06 -31.02 -13.22
C LYS A 15 18.64 -30.81 -13.74
N LYS A 16 18.34 -31.35 -14.92
CA LYS A 16 16.97 -31.41 -15.46
C LYS A 16 16.43 -32.82 -15.39
N LEU A 17 15.11 -32.97 -15.23
CA LEU A 17 14.44 -34.25 -15.40
C LEU A 17 14.55 -34.69 -16.87
N ALA A 18 14.87 -35.95 -17.11
CA ALA A 18 14.99 -36.49 -18.46
C ALA A 18 13.60 -36.52 -19.12
N GLY A 19 13.45 -35.86 -20.27
CA GLY A 19 12.19 -35.75 -21.02
C GLY A 19 11.64 -37.08 -21.57
N ASN A 20 12.27 -38.22 -21.27
CA ASN A 20 11.95 -39.53 -21.84
C ASN A 20 10.89 -40.31 -21.04
N GLY A 21 10.11 -39.63 -20.19
CA GLY A 21 8.99 -40.24 -19.47
C GLY A 21 9.36 -40.99 -18.19
N ASP A 22 10.62 -40.90 -17.73
CA ASP A 22 11.03 -41.38 -16.40
C ASP A 22 11.12 -40.19 -15.42
N PRO A 23 10.18 -40.04 -14.47
CA PRO A 23 10.14 -38.94 -13.52
C PRO A 23 11.25 -38.97 -12.46
N TYR A 24 12.12 -39.99 -12.45
CA TYR A 24 13.25 -40.10 -11.53
C TYR A 24 14.62 -39.98 -12.19
N ALA A 25 14.67 -39.96 -13.53
CA ALA A 25 15.91 -39.79 -14.26
C ALA A 25 16.28 -38.30 -14.31
N THR A 26 17.44 -37.92 -13.76
CA THR A 26 18.00 -36.57 -13.91
C THR A 26 19.17 -36.61 -14.88
N VAL A 27 19.18 -35.70 -15.86
CA VAL A 27 20.28 -35.45 -16.78
C VAL A 27 20.97 -34.16 -16.36
N ASN A 28 22.29 -34.25 -16.17
CA ASN A 28 23.15 -33.10 -16.00
C ASN A 28 23.31 -32.42 -17.36
N THR A 29 22.70 -31.25 -17.52
CA THR A 29 22.80 -30.43 -18.73
C THR A 29 23.80 -29.32 -18.46
N SER A 30 24.89 -29.28 -19.22
CA SER A 30 25.76 -28.12 -19.21
C SER A 30 25.04 -26.98 -19.93
N VAL A 31 24.75 -25.91 -19.22
CA VAL A 31 24.18 -24.68 -19.75
C VAL A 31 25.23 -23.59 -19.67
N VAL A 32 25.21 -22.64 -20.60
CA VAL A 32 26.07 -21.47 -20.54
C VAL A 32 25.14 -20.27 -20.44
N PRO A 33 25.19 -19.48 -19.36
CA PRO A 33 24.38 -18.28 -19.26
C PRO A 33 24.84 -17.28 -20.31
N ILE A 34 23.92 -16.81 -21.14
CA ILE A 34 24.17 -15.81 -22.17
C ILE A 34 23.33 -14.58 -21.82
N THR A 35 23.99 -13.46 -21.55
CA THR A 35 23.34 -12.17 -21.34
C THR A 35 23.49 -11.35 -22.61
N VAL A 36 22.38 -10.98 -23.23
CA VAL A 36 22.39 -10.10 -24.40
C VAL A 36 21.98 -8.70 -23.97
N VAL A 37 22.88 -7.74 -24.14
CA VAL A 37 22.66 -6.34 -23.81
C VAL A 37 22.33 -5.59 -25.11
N GLY A 38 21.09 -5.15 -25.27
CA GLY A 38 20.63 -4.43 -26.46
C GLY A 38 19.80 -3.19 -26.12
N GLY A 39 19.96 -2.11 -26.89
CA GLY A 39 19.15 -0.89 -26.77
C GLY A 39 17.90 -0.90 -27.67
N VAL A 40 16.93 -0.03 -27.36
CA VAL A 40 15.70 0.18 -28.18
C VAL A 40 16.06 0.42 -29.66
N PRO A 41 15.36 -0.19 -30.62
CA PRO A 41 15.60 0.02 -32.05
C PRO A 41 15.58 1.48 -32.45
N ARG A 42 16.61 1.87 -33.20
CA ARG A 42 16.74 3.20 -33.79
C ARG A 42 16.86 3.09 -35.30
N LEU A 43 15.99 3.79 -36.01
CA LEU A 43 15.93 3.86 -37.47
C LEU A 43 16.12 5.31 -37.90
N LYS A 44 17.31 5.68 -38.42
CA LYS A 44 17.58 7.01 -39.01
C LYS A 44 17.04 8.21 -38.21
N GLY A 45 17.36 8.30 -36.90
CA GLY A 45 16.90 9.39 -36.04
C GLY A 45 15.47 9.22 -35.52
N TRP A 46 14.86 8.05 -35.68
CA TRP A 46 13.59 7.66 -35.08
C TRP A 46 13.78 6.51 -34.10
N ARG A 47 13.15 6.64 -32.93
CA ARG A 47 13.10 5.62 -31.88
C ARG A 47 11.77 4.88 -31.94
N PHE A 48 11.81 3.55 -31.89
CA PHE A 48 10.59 2.75 -31.77
C PHE A 48 9.87 2.99 -30.43
N VAL A 49 8.54 3.08 -30.46
CA VAL A 49 7.70 3.32 -29.27
C VAL A 49 6.73 2.17 -29.03
N ALA A 50 5.91 1.86 -30.04
CA ALA A 50 4.82 0.90 -29.92
C ALA A 50 4.56 0.16 -31.23
N LYS A 51 4.17 -1.10 -31.13
CA LYS A 51 3.52 -1.89 -32.18
C LYS A 51 2.03 -1.92 -31.86
N ILE A 52 1.20 -1.59 -32.84
CA ILE A 52 -0.25 -1.51 -32.71
C ILE A 52 -0.83 -2.59 -33.61
N GLU A 53 -1.47 -3.58 -33.03
CA GLU A 53 -2.27 -4.57 -33.75
C GLU A 53 -3.72 -4.08 -33.75
N HIS A 54 -4.26 -3.88 -34.95
CA HIS A 54 -5.59 -3.30 -35.11
C HIS A 54 -6.66 -4.38 -35.02
N ASP A 55 -7.68 -4.06 -34.23
CA ASP A 55 -8.86 -4.89 -34.02
C ASP A 55 -10.12 -4.02 -34.17
N ASP A 56 -11.28 -4.65 -34.31
CA ASP A 56 -12.55 -3.94 -34.55
C ASP A 56 -13.04 -3.23 -33.28
N ASP A 57 -12.74 -3.77 -32.09
CA ASP A 57 -13.17 -3.20 -30.80
C ASP A 57 -12.09 -2.30 -30.19
N VAL A 58 -10.90 -2.84 -29.94
CA VAL A 58 -9.79 -2.14 -29.27
C VAL A 58 -8.46 -2.64 -29.85
N ASN A 59 -7.60 -1.71 -30.25
CA ASN A 59 -6.26 -2.05 -30.69
C ASN A 59 -5.43 -2.64 -29.55
N GLU A 60 -4.65 -3.67 -29.84
CA GLU A 60 -3.66 -4.19 -28.92
C GLU A 60 -2.35 -3.44 -29.10
N VAL A 61 -1.87 -2.83 -28.01
CA VAL A 61 -0.70 -1.94 -28.04
C VAL A 61 0.43 -2.61 -27.26
N LEU A 62 1.53 -2.85 -27.96
CA LEU A 62 2.71 -3.55 -27.44
C LEU A 62 3.94 -2.64 -27.54
N GLY A 63 4.90 -2.78 -26.62
CA GLY A 63 6.21 -2.15 -26.73
C GLY A 63 6.59 -1.22 -25.59
N PHE A 64 7.89 -1.19 -25.28
CA PHE A 64 8.50 -0.58 -24.10
C PHE A 64 8.24 0.92 -23.90
N GLY A 65 7.82 1.64 -24.94
CA GLY A 65 7.60 3.09 -24.88
C GLY A 65 6.15 3.51 -24.73
N ALA A 66 5.19 2.59 -24.85
CA ALA A 66 3.77 2.93 -24.99
C ALA A 66 3.18 3.45 -23.68
N GLN A 67 3.35 2.73 -22.56
CA GLN A 67 2.79 3.17 -21.27
C GLN A 67 3.41 4.49 -20.82
N LYS A 68 4.74 4.62 -20.93
CA LYS A 68 5.45 5.87 -20.62
C LYS A 68 4.89 7.06 -21.41
N LEU A 69 4.51 6.84 -22.67
CA LEU A 69 3.92 7.90 -23.49
C LEU A 69 2.54 8.32 -22.99
N VAL A 70 1.75 7.39 -22.44
CA VAL A 70 0.45 7.65 -21.80
C VAL A 70 0.62 8.32 -20.44
N ASP A 71 1.63 7.92 -19.67
CA ASP A 71 1.96 8.56 -18.39
C ASP A 71 2.37 10.03 -18.60
N ASP A 72 3.13 10.31 -19.67
CA ASP A 72 3.54 11.67 -20.07
C ASP A 72 2.35 12.50 -20.65
N ASP A 73 1.46 11.87 -21.42
CA ASP A 73 0.26 12.48 -22.02
C ASP A 73 -0.92 11.48 -22.01
N PRO A 74 -1.85 11.58 -21.04
CA PRO A 74 -2.99 10.65 -20.93
C PRO A 74 -3.87 10.57 -22.18
N ALA A 75 -3.89 11.61 -23.03
CA ALA A 75 -4.63 11.60 -24.28
C ALA A 75 -4.04 10.61 -25.32
N MET A 76 -2.80 10.15 -25.11
CA MET A 76 -2.18 9.13 -25.95
C MET A 76 -2.80 7.75 -25.76
N PHE A 77 -3.49 7.50 -24.65
CA PHE A 77 -4.16 6.22 -24.42
C PHE A 77 -5.19 5.95 -25.54
N GLU A 78 -6.16 6.85 -25.71
CA GLU A 78 -7.19 6.75 -26.75
C GLU A 78 -6.58 6.74 -28.16
N LYS A 79 -5.54 7.55 -28.40
CA LYS A 79 -4.83 7.58 -29.69
C LYS A 79 -4.10 6.28 -30.02
N LEU A 80 -3.74 5.46 -29.05
CA LEU A 80 -3.07 4.18 -29.29
C LEU A 80 -4.10 3.05 -29.41
N THR A 81 -5.08 3.03 -28.52
CA THR A 81 -6.06 1.94 -28.41
C THR A 81 -7.19 2.05 -29.43
N GLN A 82 -7.40 3.21 -30.07
CA GLN A 82 -8.51 3.43 -31.03
C GLN A 82 -8.06 4.02 -32.38
N CYS A 83 -6.76 4.16 -32.64
CA CYS A 83 -6.32 4.69 -33.95
C CYS A 83 -6.64 3.75 -35.12
N ALA A 84 -6.93 4.37 -36.26
CA ALA A 84 -7.09 3.67 -37.52
C ALA A 84 -5.75 3.07 -38.02
N PRO A 85 -5.79 2.03 -38.88
CA PRO A 85 -4.61 1.40 -39.49
C PRO A 85 -3.93 2.24 -40.59
N ASP A 86 -3.92 3.55 -40.43
CA ASP A 86 -3.35 4.51 -41.37
C ASP A 86 -1.81 4.52 -41.28
N CYS A 87 -1.18 4.90 -42.40
CA CYS A 87 0.27 5.00 -42.49
C CYS A 87 0.64 6.41 -42.91
N GLN A 88 1.31 7.15 -42.02
CA GLN A 88 1.74 8.53 -42.26
C GLN A 88 2.97 8.63 -43.17
N HIS A 89 3.65 7.51 -43.43
CA HIS A 89 4.75 7.46 -44.41
C HIS A 89 4.24 7.53 -45.85
N CYS A 90 3.29 6.65 -46.23
CA CYS A 90 2.78 6.60 -47.61
C CYS A 90 1.44 7.33 -47.79
N ASN A 91 0.71 7.63 -46.72
CA ASN A 91 -0.64 8.20 -46.72
C ASN A 91 -1.68 7.39 -47.55
N VAL A 92 -1.40 6.11 -47.81
CA VAL A 92 -2.33 5.21 -48.51
C VAL A 92 -3.16 4.44 -47.49
N LYS A 93 -4.48 4.63 -47.55
CA LYS A 93 -5.47 3.85 -46.80
C LYS A 93 -5.43 2.39 -47.25
N ARG A 94 -5.03 1.51 -46.34
CA ARG A 94 -5.05 0.05 -46.50
C ARG A 94 -5.57 -0.53 -45.20
N ASN A 95 -6.26 -1.67 -45.27
CA ASN A 95 -6.68 -2.38 -44.06
C ASN A 95 -5.51 -3.19 -43.50
N ARG A 96 -4.59 -2.52 -42.78
CA ARG A 96 -3.39 -3.16 -42.22
C ARG A 96 -3.71 -3.68 -40.83
N ASN A 97 -3.42 -4.95 -40.58
CA ASN A 97 -3.57 -5.54 -39.25
C ASN A 97 -2.53 -5.00 -38.25
N THR A 98 -1.47 -4.33 -38.71
CA THR A 98 -0.40 -3.85 -37.84
C THR A 98 0.20 -2.53 -38.32
N THR A 99 0.36 -1.60 -37.40
CA THR A 99 1.13 -0.36 -37.56
C THR A 99 2.14 -0.20 -36.42
N TYR A 100 3.11 0.69 -36.60
CA TYR A 100 4.23 0.90 -35.68
C TYR A 100 4.37 2.39 -35.43
N LEU A 101 4.49 2.77 -34.17
CA LEU A 101 4.70 4.15 -33.74
C LEU A 101 6.18 4.40 -33.46
N PHE A 102 6.70 5.47 -34.04
CA PHE A 102 8.06 5.95 -33.82
C PHE A 102 8.06 7.38 -33.28
N LYS A 103 9.08 7.72 -32.50
CA LYS A 103 9.32 9.06 -31.94
C LYS A 103 10.62 9.63 -32.47
N SER A 104 10.61 10.87 -32.94
CA SER A 104 11.81 11.52 -33.48
C SER A 104 12.83 11.77 -32.36
N GLU A 105 14.11 11.53 -32.65
CA GLU A 105 15.23 11.84 -31.75
C GLU A 105 15.60 13.33 -31.80
N THR A 106 15.31 14.02 -32.91
CA THR A 106 15.61 15.45 -33.07
C THR A 106 14.47 16.33 -32.55
N ASN A 107 13.23 15.85 -32.63
CA ASN A 107 12.06 16.52 -32.09
C ASN A 107 11.22 15.56 -31.25
N PRO A 108 11.41 15.52 -29.92
CA PRO A 108 10.68 14.59 -29.05
C PRO A 108 9.15 14.77 -29.05
N GLN A 109 8.59 15.84 -29.62
CA GLN A 109 7.12 15.99 -29.77
C GLN A 109 6.59 15.37 -31.07
N GLU A 110 7.48 14.94 -31.96
CA GLU A 110 7.11 14.39 -33.25
C GLU A 110 7.01 12.87 -33.18
N LEU A 111 5.81 12.38 -33.49
CA LEU A 111 5.47 10.96 -33.59
C LEU A 111 5.05 10.64 -35.02
N ILE A 112 5.39 9.44 -35.49
CA ILE A 112 4.97 8.95 -36.80
C ILE A 112 4.48 7.49 -36.71
N GLN A 113 3.28 7.25 -37.23
CA GLN A 113 2.67 5.93 -37.39
C GLN A 113 2.98 5.39 -38.79
N VAL A 114 3.65 4.25 -38.85
CA VAL A 114 4.11 3.60 -40.08
C VAL A 114 3.50 2.21 -40.18
N GLY A 115 2.82 1.94 -41.28
CA GLY A 115 2.23 0.63 -41.53
C GLY A 115 3.27 -0.46 -41.77
N SER A 116 2.96 -1.71 -41.40
CA SER A 116 3.86 -2.87 -41.53
C SER A 116 4.53 -3.00 -42.91
N SER A 117 3.74 -2.83 -43.99
CA SER A 117 4.21 -2.89 -45.39
C SER A 117 5.07 -1.71 -45.83
N CYS A 118 5.21 -0.66 -45.02
CA CYS A 118 5.97 0.55 -45.34
C CYS A 118 7.23 0.70 -44.49
N ILE A 119 7.52 -0.28 -43.62
CA ILE A 119 8.69 -0.25 -42.74
C ILE A 119 9.98 -0.35 -43.55
N ASP A 120 10.02 -1.21 -44.58
CA ASP A 120 11.17 -1.38 -45.48
C ASP A 120 11.58 -0.05 -46.12
N ASP A 121 10.60 0.66 -46.67
CA ASP A 121 10.79 1.96 -47.30
C ASP A 121 11.18 3.03 -46.26
N PHE A 122 10.50 3.07 -45.12
CA PHE A 122 10.74 4.03 -44.05
C PHE A 122 12.13 3.88 -43.43
N SER A 123 12.56 2.64 -43.17
CA SER A 123 13.85 2.35 -42.56
C SER A 123 15.00 2.44 -43.57
N GLY A 124 14.73 2.21 -44.86
CA GLY A 124 15.74 2.09 -45.92
C GLY A 124 16.71 0.92 -45.74
N HIS A 125 16.28 -0.16 -45.08
CA HIS A 125 17.04 -1.41 -44.94
C HIS A 125 16.34 -2.52 -45.73
N LYS A 126 17.08 -3.54 -46.18
CA LYS A 126 16.51 -4.66 -46.93
C LYS A 126 15.66 -5.62 -46.09
N ASN A 127 15.73 -5.52 -44.75
CA ASN A 127 14.96 -6.38 -43.85
C ASN A 127 14.73 -5.80 -42.43
N PRO A 128 14.13 -4.61 -42.29
CA PRO A 128 13.84 -3.99 -41.00
C PRO A 128 12.64 -4.62 -40.27
N VAL A 129 11.76 -5.33 -40.95
CA VAL A 129 10.67 -6.08 -40.32
C VAL A 129 11.26 -7.17 -39.43
N ASP A 130 12.27 -7.89 -39.89
CA ASP A 130 12.99 -8.86 -39.06
C ASP A 130 13.75 -8.17 -37.93
N LEU A 131 14.33 -6.99 -38.16
CA LEU A 131 15.04 -6.23 -37.13
C LEU A 131 14.10 -5.67 -36.03
N LEU A 132 12.89 -5.24 -36.41
CA LEU A 132 11.83 -4.83 -35.48
C LEU A 132 11.13 -6.02 -34.84
N ARG A 133 11.07 -7.21 -35.47
CA ARG A 133 10.67 -8.48 -34.83
C ARG A 133 11.69 -8.89 -33.77
N MET A 134 12.97 -8.92 -34.14
CA MET A 134 14.09 -9.26 -33.25
C MET A 134 14.14 -8.34 -32.02
N ALA A 135 13.86 -7.06 -32.21
CA ALA A 135 13.88 -6.11 -31.12
C ALA A 135 12.55 -5.94 -30.36
N ASN A 136 11.44 -6.44 -30.89
CA ASN A 136 10.21 -6.63 -30.12
C ASN A 136 10.28 -7.89 -29.24
N GLN A 137 11.02 -8.93 -29.67
CA GLN A 137 11.00 -10.22 -29.00
C GLN A 137 12.32 -10.96 -29.22
N PHE A 138 13.34 -10.68 -28.38
CA PHE A 138 14.54 -11.52 -28.32
C PHE A 138 14.19 -12.96 -27.86
N VAL A 139 13.08 -13.12 -27.12
CA VAL A 139 12.48 -14.42 -26.78
C VAL A 139 12.00 -15.17 -28.03
N SER A 140 11.43 -14.49 -29.04
CA SER A 140 10.96 -15.17 -30.27
C SER A 140 12.08 -15.72 -31.13
N VAL A 141 13.26 -15.08 -31.10
CA VAL A 141 14.46 -15.57 -31.78
C VAL A 141 15.02 -16.80 -31.06
N MET A 142 14.90 -16.85 -29.73
CA MET A 142 15.28 -18.02 -28.93
C MET A 142 14.26 -19.16 -29.05
N ASP A 143 12.96 -18.87 -29.20
CA ASP A 143 11.91 -19.85 -29.49
C ASP A 143 12.04 -20.41 -30.91
N GLU A 144 12.28 -19.58 -31.94
CA GLU A 144 12.54 -20.02 -33.32
C GLU A 144 13.83 -20.87 -33.42
N LEU A 145 14.82 -20.63 -32.54
CA LEU A 145 16.02 -21.47 -32.43
C LEU A 145 15.83 -22.73 -31.58
N SER A 146 14.77 -22.79 -30.77
CA SER A 146 14.46 -23.90 -29.87
C SER A 146 13.37 -24.83 -30.40
N ASP A 147 12.76 -24.51 -31.55
CA ASP A 147 11.75 -25.32 -32.22
C ASP A 147 12.40 -26.24 -33.29
N PRO A 148 12.66 -27.53 -32.99
CA PRO A 148 13.21 -28.46 -33.97
C PRO A 148 12.25 -28.76 -35.14
N ASP A 149 10.98 -28.33 -35.09
CA ASP A 149 9.97 -28.63 -36.11
C ASP A 149 9.75 -27.48 -37.12
N GLU A 150 10.40 -26.32 -36.97
CA GLU A 150 10.21 -25.16 -37.87
C GLU A 150 11.07 -25.21 -39.17
N MET A 151 11.64 -26.37 -39.50
CA MET A 151 12.10 -26.70 -40.86
C MET A 151 11.03 -27.48 -41.65
N GLY A 152 9.77 -27.01 -41.60
CA GLY A 152 8.61 -27.68 -42.20
C GLY A 152 7.77 -26.76 -43.09
N ILE A 153 7.64 -27.13 -44.36
CA ILE A 153 6.87 -26.45 -45.41
C ILE A 153 5.35 -26.52 -45.13
N GLY A 154 4.68 -25.36 -45.05
CA GLY A 154 3.27 -25.19 -45.46
C GLY A 154 2.22 -24.94 -44.36
N GLY A 155 1.55 -23.77 -44.43
CA GLY A 155 0.26 -23.50 -43.79
C GLY A 155 0.29 -22.48 -42.65
N SER A 156 0.16 -21.18 -42.97
CA SER A 156 0.08 -20.06 -42.03
C SER A 156 -1.32 -19.97 -41.37
N GLY A 157 -1.61 -20.87 -40.43
CA GLY A 157 -2.74 -20.71 -39.50
C GLY A 157 -2.22 -20.49 -38.08
N SER A 158 -2.46 -19.31 -37.49
CA SER A 158 -2.14 -19.09 -36.07
C SER A 158 -3.03 -19.98 -35.22
N ARG A 159 -2.45 -20.81 -34.35
CA ARG A 159 -3.23 -21.55 -33.34
C ARG A 159 -3.88 -20.54 -32.39
N LEU A 160 -5.21 -20.59 -32.30
CA LEU A 160 -6.02 -19.80 -31.38
C LEU A 160 -6.44 -20.69 -30.22
N PHE A 161 -6.37 -20.15 -29.01
CA PHE A 161 -6.72 -20.83 -27.77
C PHE A 161 -7.84 -20.09 -27.08
N ASP A 162 -8.75 -20.83 -26.48
CA ASP A 162 -9.82 -20.27 -25.65
C ASP A 162 -9.23 -19.56 -24.42
N MET A 163 -9.70 -18.33 -24.16
CA MET A 163 -9.14 -17.52 -23.07
C MET A 163 -9.48 -18.09 -21.69
N GLU A 164 -10.70 -18.58 -21.48
CA GLU A 164 -11.08 -19.24 -20.22
C GLU A 164 -10.16 -20.43 -19.94
N ARG A 165 -9.83 -21.21 -20.98
CA ARG A 165 -8.91 -22.34 -20.86
C ARG A 165 -7.50 -21.92 -20.47
N ILE A 166 -6.98 -20.83 -21.03
CA ILE A 166 -5.67 -20.28 -20.63
C ILE A 166 -5.70 -19.88 -19.15
N LEU A 167 -6.76 -19.18 -18.72
CA LEU A 167 -6.91 -18.74 -17.34
C LEU A 167 -7.04 -19.92 -16.36
N ALA A 168 -7.69 -21.01 -16.77
CA ALA A 168 -7.74 -22.25 -16.00
C ALA A 168 -6.35 -22.90 -15.87
N VAL A 169 -5.58 -22.97 -16.96
CA VAL A 169 -4.21 -23.47 -16.90
C VAL A 169 -3.32 -22.58 -16.03
N ALA A 170 -3.40 -21.27 -16.19
CA ALA A 170 -2.67 -20.31 -15.37
C ALA A 170 -3.01 -20.44 -13.88
N SER A 171 -4.28 -20.63 -13.54
CA SER A 171 -4.74 -20.89 -12.18
C SER A 171 -4.13 -22.19 -11.62
N SER A 172 -4.04 -23.25 -12.44
CA SER A 172 -3.42 -24.52 -12.03
C SER A 172 -1.91 -24.40 -11.77
N VAL A 173 -1.21 -23.57 -12.55
CA VAL A 173 0.23 -23.28 -12.37
C VAL A 173 0.44 -22.51 -11.07
N VAL A 174 -0.29 -21.42 -10.86
CA VAL A 174 -0.20 -20.62 -9.62
C VAL A 174 -0.52 -21.46 -8.39
N ARG A 175 -1.53 -22.34 -8.46
CA ARG A 175 -1.86 -23.27 -7.38
C ARG A 175 -0.74 -24.27 -7.10
N ALA A 176 -0.09 -24.79 -8.13
CA ALA A 176 1.00 -25.75 -7.98
C ALA A 176 2.26 -25.11 -7.36
N ASP A 177 2.55 -23.86 -7.73
CA ASP A 177 3.74 -23.12 -7.28
C ASP A 177 3.51 -22.36 -5.96
N GLY A 178 2.27 -22.24 -5.51
CA GLY A 178 1.89 -21.48 -4.30
C GLY A 178 1.83 -19.97 -4.52
N GLY A 179 1.98 -19.50 -5.76
CA GLY A 179 1.98 -18.09 -6.11
C GLY A 179 2.32 -17.87 -7.58
N TRP A 180 2.19 -16.63 -8.05
CA TRP A 180 2.68 -16.23 -9.37
C TRP A 180 4.16 -15.86 -9.28
N VAL A 181 4.98 -16.41 -10.17
CA VAL A 181 6.42 -16.13 -10.25
C VAL A 181 6.70 -15.29 -11.50
N SER A 182 7.13 -14.05 -11.28
CA SER A 182 7.56 -13.14 -12.35
C SER A 182 8.82 -13.64 -13.05
N ARG A 183 9.14 -13.08 -14.23
CA ARG A 183 10.39 -13.43 -14.94
C ARG A 183 11.64 -12.99 -14.18
N ASP A 184 11.56 -11.86 -13.49
CA ASP A 184 12.70 -11.30 -12.76
C ASP A 184 12.99 -12.08 -11.47
N SER A 185 11.93 -12.61 -10.84
CA SER A 185 12.02 -13.47 -9.65
C SER A 185 12.26 -14.94 -9.99
N ALA A 186 12.36 -15.29 -11.28
CA ALA A 186 12.53 -16.66 -11.72
C ALA A 186 13.97 -17.14 -11.50
N GLY A 187 14.15 -18.04 -10.53
CA GLY A 187 15.37 -18.82 -10.40
C GLY A 187 15.44 -19.97 -11.42
N SER A 188 16.20 -21.01 -11.10
CA SER A 188 16.36 -22.21 -11.95
C SER A 188 15.06 -22.98 -12.23
N SER A 189 13.98 -22.70 -11.49
CA SER A 189 12.68 -23.36 -11.62
C SER A 189 11.79 -22.79 -12.73
N GLY A 190 12.16 -21.67 -13.35
CA GLY A 190 11.40 -20.99 -14.40
C GLY A 190 10.30 -20.06 -13.88
N CYS A 191 9.69 -19.28 -14.77
CA CYS A 191 8.62 -18.34 -14.43
C CYS A 191 7.23 -18.92 -14.74
N SER A 192 6.17 -18.39 -14.10
CA SER A 192 4.81 -18.90 -14.30
C SER A 192 4.36 -18.78 -15.76
N VAL A 193 4.73 -17.70 -16.46
CA VAL A 193 4.38 -17.48 -17.88
C VAL A 193 4.86 -18.63 -18.78
N ASP A 194 6.08 -19.11 -18.57
CA ASP A 194 6.67 -20.17 -19.38
C ASP A 194 5.99 -21.52 -19.09
N TRP A 195 5.65 -21.76 -17.82
CA TRP A 195 4.87 -22.93 -17.41
C TRP A 195 3.45 -22.92 -17.98
N VAL A 196 2.74 -21.78 -17.94
CA VAL A 196 1.42 -21.66 -18.58
C VAL A 196 1.50 -22.01 -20.05
N THR A 197 2.49 -21.47 -20.76
CA THR A 197 2.68 -21.73 -22.20
C THR A 197 3.00 -23.21 -22.46
N SER A 198 3.91 -23.80 -21.68
CA SER A 198 4.29 -25.21 -21.80
C SER A 198 3.12 -26.15 -21.55
N VAL A 199 2.34 -25.91 -20.50
CA VAL A 199 1.16 -26.72 -20.17
C VAL A 199 0.06 -26.53 -21.22
N MET A 200 -0.17 -25.31 -21.70
CA MET A 200 -1.15 -25.05 -22.77
C MET A 200 -0.84 -25.80 -24.07
N LEU A 201 0.44 -26.02 -24.38
CA LEU A 201 0.85 -26.72 -25.60
C LEU A 201 0.90 -28.26 -25.45
N ASP A 202 0.80 -28.80 -24.22
CA ASP A 202 0.76 -30.25 -23.95
C ASP A 202 -0.59 -30.71 -23.36
N PRO A 203 -1.48 -31.31 -24.16
CA PRO A 203 -2.76 -31.84 -23.70
C PRO A 203 -2.66 -32.89 -22.58
N LYS A 204 -1.54 -33.63 -22.46
CA LYS A 204 -1.34 -34.60 -21.38
C LYS A 204 -1.07 -33.88 -20.06
N MET A 205 -0.23 -32.83 -20.07
CA MET A 205 0.02 -32.01 -18.89
C MET A 205 -1.26 -31.30 -18.44
N GLN A 206 -2.04 -30.74 -19.37
CA GLN A 206 -3.32 -30.11 -19.02
C GLN A 206 -4.25 -31.06 -18.27
N ARG A 207 -4.48 -32.27 -18.79
CA ARG A 207 -5.35 -33.27 -18.15
C ARG A 207 -4.87 -33.72 -16.76
N LYS A 208 -3.56 -33.59 -16.50
CA LYS A 208 -2.95 -33.98 -15.24
C LYS A 208 -3.01 -32.87 -14.19
N LEU A 209 -2.80 -31.62 -14.61
CA LEU A 209 -2.62 -30.49 -13.70
C LEU A 209 -3.91 -29.71 -13.45
N VAL A 210 -4.73 -29.51 -14.48
CA VAL A 210 -5.95 -28.70 -14.39
C VAL A 210 -7.06 -29.50 -13.71
N THR A 211 -7.63 -28.89 -12.67
CA THR A 211 -8.76 -29.44 -11.92
C THR A 211 -10.04 -28.65 -12.20
N GLU A 212 -11.19 -29.20 -11.81
CA GLU A 212 -12.48 -28.49 -11.90
C GLU A 212 -12.47 -27.16 -11.12
N GLY A 213 -11.69 -27.07 -10.03
CA GLY A 213 -11.52 -25.84 -9.28
C GLY A 213 -10.79 -24.75 -10.09
N ASP A 214 -9.78 -25.14 -10.86
CA ASP A 214 -9.03 -24.23 -11.72
C ASP A 214 -9.89 -23.78 -12.92
N GLU A 215 -10.74 -24.67 -13.46
CA GLU A 215 -11.70 -24.32 -14.52
C GLU A 215 -12.72 -23.29 -14.05
N ARG A 216 -13.30 -23.49 -12.86
CA ARG A 216 -14.19 -22.48 -12.25
C ARG A 216 -13.47 -21.15 -12.04
N LYS A 217 -12.20 -21.18 -11.61
CA LYS A 217 -11.41 -19.97 -11.41
C LYS A 217 -11.12 -19.26 -12.73
N GLY A 218 -10.84 -20.01 -13.81
CA GLY A 218 -10.69 -19.47 -15.15
C GLY A 218 -11.93 -18.70 -15.61
N THR A 219 -13.11 -19.30 -15.47
CA THR A 219 -14.39 -18.65 -15.80
C THR A 219 -14.66 -17.42 -14.90
N GLU A 220 -14.35 -17.47 -13.61
CA GLU A 220 -14.45 -16.33 -12.69
C GLU A 220 -13.60 -15.13 -13.16
N ILE A 221 -12.35 -15.39 -13.53
CA ILE A 221 -11.42 -14.35 -13.99
C ILE A 221 -11.84 -13.81 -15.36
N PHE A 222 -12.31 -14.66 -16.26
CA PHE A 222 -12.82 -14.24 -17.57
C PHE A 222 -14.05 -13.32 -17.45
N ASN A 223 -15.01 -13.69 -16.60
CA ASN A 223 -16.18 -12.86 -16.31
C ASN A 223 -15.78 -11.52 -15.66
N TRP A 224 -14.76 -11.53 -14.80
CA TRP A 224 -14.22 -10.30 -14.23
C TRP A 224 -13.62 -9.38 -15.31
N LEU A 225 -12.76 -9.89 -16.20
CA LEU A 225 -12.12 -9.13 -17.28
C LEU A 225 -13.12 -8.49 -18.27
N THR A 226 -14.31 -9.09 -18.40
CA THR A 226 -15.40 -8.61 -19.27
C THR A 226 -16.45 -7.79 -18.52
N SER A 227 -16.31 -7.62 -17.21
CA SER A 227 -17.26 -6.88 -16.39
C SER A 227 -16.90 -5.40 -16.26
N ASP A 228 -17.90 -4.57 -15.93
CA ASP A 228 -17.71 -3.16 -15.58
C ASP A 228 -16.84 -2.96 -14.32
N SER A 229 -16.60 -4.01 -13.54
CA SER A 229 -15.73 -3.95 -12.35
C SER A 229 -14.23 -3.98 -12.69
N PHE A 230 -13.86 -4.38 -13.91
CA PHE A 230 -12.48 -4.35 -14.38
C PHE A 230 -12.15 -2.97 -14.95
N GLU A 231 -11.68 -2.07 -14.08
CA GLU A 231 -11.30 -0.72 -14.50
C GLU A 231 -10.02 -0.73 -15.33
N VAL A 232 -10.10 -0.33 -16.61
CA VAL A 232 -8.94 -0.23 -17.51
C VAL A 232 -8.17 1.08 -17.30
N GLY A 233 -8.87 2.19 -17.05
CA GLY A 233 -8.24 3.51 -16.88
C GLY A 233 -7.37 3.90 -18.08
N THR A 234 -6.12 4.27 -17.81
CA THR A 234 -5.08 4.59 -18.82
C THR A 234 -3.98 3.53 -18.88
N ASP A 235 -4.29 2.32 -18.42
CA ASP A 235 -3.36 1.20 -18.38
C ASP A 235 -3.46 0.37 -19.67
N ILE A 236 -2.41 0.39 -20.47
CA ILE A 236 -2.33 -0.34 -21.74
C ILE A 236 -2.36 -1.85 -21.52
N TYR A 237 -1.73 -2.36 -20.47
CA TYR A 237 -1.73 -3.78 -20.15
C TYR A 237 -3.15 -4.26 -19.83
N ARG A 238 -3.88 -3.53 -18.98
CA ARG A 238 -5.28 -3.84 -18.67
C ARG A 238 -6.16 -3.73 -19.92
N SER A 239 -5.91 -2.74 -20.78
CA SER A 239 -6.60 -2.60 -22.06
C SER A 239 -6.40 -3.82 -22.97
N ASN A 240 -5.17 -4.35 -23.06
CA ASN A 240 -4.88 -5.54 -23.86
C ASN A 240 -5.58 -6.79 -23.29
N LEU A 241 -5.62 -6.95 -21.97
CA LEU A 241 -6.35 -8.05 -21.32
C LEU A 241 -7.85 -7.98 -21.62
N ALA A 242 -8.45 -6.79 -21.48
CA ALA A 242 -9.87 -6.57 -21.81
C ALA A 242 -10.16 -6.89 -23.28
N GLY A 243 -9.29 -6.44 -24.21
CA GLY A 243 -9.42 -6.73 -25.63
C GLY A 243 -9.32 -8.22 -25.97
N MET A 244 -8.42 -8.97 -25.32
CA MET A 244 -8.35 -10.44 -25.45
C MET A 244 -9.61 -11.12 -24.89
N ALA A 245 -10.09 -10.67 -23.72
CA ALA A 245 -11.26 -11.25 -23.08
C ALA A 245 -12.55 -11.02 -23.89
N ALA A 246 -12.71 -9.81 -24.45
CA ALA A 246 -13.84 -9.47 -25.32
C ALA A 246 -13.95 -10.39 -26.55
N ARG A 247 -12.80 -10.79 -27.13
CA ARG A 247 -12.74 -11.71 -28.27
C ARG A 247 -12.94 -13.18 -27.85
N GLY A 248 -12.56 -13.55 -26.63
CA GLY A 248 -12.67 -14.90 -26.10
C GLY A 248 -11.57 -15.87 -26.57
N TYR A 249 -10.68 -15.45 -27.47
CA TYR A 249 -9.59 -16.28 -27.99
C TYR A 249 -8.25 -15.54 -28.01
N VAL A 250 -7.16 -16.30 -27.87
CA VAL A 250 -5.80 -15.80 -27.71
C VAL A 250 -4.85 -16.55 -28.65
N PRO A 251 -4.06 -15.85 -29.48
CA PRO A 251 -3.00 -16.47 -30.28
C PRO A 251 -1.92 -17.13 -29.41
N ALA A 252 -1.30 -18.22 -29.88
CA ALA A 252 -0.19 -18.90 -29.19
C ALA A 252 0.84 -17.94 -28.55
N LYS A 253 1.26 -16.91 -29.30
CA LYS A 253 2.27 -15.94 -28.89
C LYS A 253 1.85 -15.02 -27.73
N LYS A 254 0.57 -15.04 -27.35
CA LYS A 254 -0.03 -14.20 -26.30
C LYS A 254 -0.55 -14.99 -25.09
N ILE A 255 -0.34 -16.31 -25.06
CA ILE A 255 -0.75 -17.17 -23.93
C ILE A 255 -0.18 -16.64 -22.62
N GLY A 256 1.09 -16.24 -22.61
CA GLY A 256 1.74 -15.70 -21.42
C GLY A 256 1.09 -14.42 -20.88
N LEU A 257 0.79 -13.47 -21.78
CA LEU A 257 0.13 -12.22 -21.42
C LEU A 257 -1.28 -12.50 -20.88
N ALA A 258 -2.07 -13.35 -21.55
CA ALA A 258 -3.40 -13.73 -21.07
C ALA A 258 -3.34 -14.45 -19.72
N GLY A 259 -2.38 -15.35 -19.51
CA GLY A 259 -2.17 -16.07 -18.25
C GLY A 259 -1.82 -15.15 -17.07
N SER A 260 -1.12 -14.04 -17.31
CA SER A 260 -0.78 -13.06 -16.28
C SER A 260 -1.99 -12.37 -15.64
N ALA A 261 -3.17 -12.42 -16.28
CA ALA A 261 -4.40 -11.88 -15.72
C ALA A 261 -4.76 -12.53 -14.37
N VAL A 262 -4.34 -13.76 -14.10
CA VAL A 262 -4.55 -14.44 -12.80
C VAL A 262 -3.85 -13.68 -11.66
N ALA A 263 -2.64 -13.17 -11.89
CA ALA A 263 -1.91 -12.40 -10.90
C ALA A 263 -2.58 -11.03 -10.66
N THR A 264 -3.01 -10.37 -11.73
CA THR A 264 -3.74 -9.09 -11.63
C THR A 264 -5.08 -9.27 -10.91
N TYR A 265 -5.80 -10.35 -11.18
CA TYR A 265 -7.03 -10.70 -10.47
C TYR A 265 -6.80 -10.88 -8.97
N ALA A 266 -5.79 -11.67 -8.59
CA ALA A 266 -5.46 -11.93 -7.19
C ALA A 266 -5.17 -10.63 -6.43
N ARG A 267 -4.37 -9.72 -7.01
CA ARG A 267 -4.06 -8.40 -6.43
C ARG A 267 -5.31 -7.55 -6.24
N ASP A 268 -6.18 -7.45 -7.24
CA ASP A 268 -7.39 -6.65 -7.15
C ASP A 268 -8.38 -7.22 -6.12
N MET A 269 -8.51 -8.55 -6.05
CA MET A 269 -9.33 -9.21 -5.01
C MET A 269 -8.78 -9.00 -3.60
N GLN A 270 -7.46 -9.03 -3.41
CA GLN A 270 -6.83 -8.73 -2.13
C GLN A 270 -7.09 -7.29 -1.69
N LYS A 271 -6.97 -6.32 -2.61
CA LYS A 271 -7.30 -4.91 -2.35
C LYS A 271 -8.76 -4.75 -1.91
N LEU A 272 -9.69 -5.44 -2.58
CA LEU A 272 -11.11 -5.46 -2.20
C LEU A 272 -11.32 -6.10 -0.81
N LYS A 273 -10.65 -7.21 -0.51
CA LYS A 273 -10.70 -7.86 0.81
C LYS A 273 -10.20 -6.95 1.92
N GLN A 274 -9.01 -6.36 1.77
CA GLN A 274 -8.44 -5.42 2.73
C GLN A 274 -9.31 -4.16 2.89
N GLN A 275 -9.94 -3.69 1.81
CA GLN A 275 -10.88 -2.58 1.86
C GLN A 275 -12.13 -2.96 2.65
N LYS A 276 -12.68 -4.15 2.43
CA LYS A 276 -13.81 -4.68 3.19
C LYS A 276 -13.47 -4.85 4.66
N GLU A 277 -12.35 -5.48 5.01
CA GLU A 277 -11.89 -5.64 6.40
C GLU A 277 -11.67 -4.29 7.11
N ARG A 278 -11.18 -3.27 6.38
CA ARG A 278 -11.09 -1.89 6.90
C ARG A 278 -12.46 -1.29 7.15
N ASN A 279 -13.42 -1.53 6.27
CA ASN A 279 -14.78 -1.00 6.39
C ASN A 279 -15.59 -1.73 7.47
N ASP A 280 -15.40 -3.03 7.65
CA ASP A 280 -16.08 -3.87 8.65
C ASP A 280 -15.75 -3.43 10.09
N LYS A 281 -14.75 -2.56 10.28
CA LYS A 281 -14.47 -1.89 11.57
C LYS A 281 -15.49 -0.81 11.93
N TYR A 282 -16.31 -0.39 10.97
CA TYR A 282 -17.28 0.68 11.11
C TYR A 282 -18.69 0.18 10.81
N GLU A 283 -19.65 0.74 11.52
CA GLU A 283 -21.05 0.60 11.13
C GLU A 283 -21.36 1.57 9.99
N SER A 284 -22.00 1.07 8.94
CA SER A 284 -22.35 1.86 7.76
C SER A 284 -23.60 2.73 8.01
N VAL A 285 -23.47 3.70 8.90
CA VAL A 285 -24.56 4.57 9.38
C VAL A 285 -24.18 6.05 9.26
N ALA A 286 -25.13 6.87 8.82
CA ALA A 286 -24.99 8.33 8.78
C ALA A 286 -25.37 8.95 10.13
N ILE A 287 -24.63 9.97 10.55
CA ILE A 287 -24.84 10.68 11.82
C ILE A 287 -25.39 12.09 11.56
N GLY A 288 -26.63 12.32 11.97
CA GLY A 288 -27.33 13.61 11.83
C GLY A 288 -27.73 13.93 10.39
N GLU A 289 -28.37 15.07 10.20
CA GLU A 289 -28.77 15.59 8.89
C GLU A 289 -27.77 16.64 8.37
N PRO A 290 -27.63 16.83 7.03
CA PRO A 290 -26.82 17.92 6.49
C PRO A 290 -27.14 19.28 7.13
N ASP A 291 -26.09 20.07 7.41
CA ASP A 291 -26.08 21.33 8.16
C ASP A 291 -26.45 21.25 9.66
N GLU A 292 -26.87 20.09 10.18
CA GLU A 292 -27.12 19.88 11.60
C GLU A 292 -25.84 20.06 12.43
N LYS A 293 -25.97 20.73 13.58
CA LYS A 293 -24.89 20.80 14.57
C LYS A 293 -25.02 19.61 15.49
N ILE A 294 -23.96 18.79 15.55
CA ILE A 294 -23.90 17.59 16.39
C ILE A 294 -22.79 17.71 17.44
N SER A 295 -22.96 16.95 18.52
CA SER A 295 -21.94 16.70 19.53
C SER A 295 -21.80 15.19 19.76
N ARG A 296 -20.58 14.68 19.72
CA ARG A 296 -20.29 13.23 19.82
C ARG A 296 -18.97 12.99 20.54
N THR A 297 -18.88 11.87 21.23
CA THR A 297 -17.62 11.33 21.74
C THR A 297 -17.02 10.44 20.65
N VAL A 298 -15.82 10.79 20.19
CA VAL A 298 -15.16 10.11 19.08
C VAL A 298 -13.73 9.73 19.41
N LEU A 299 -13.28 8.59 18.90
CA LEU A 299 -11.88 8.22 18.83
C LEU A 299 -11.26 8.82 17.56
N LEU A 300 -10.17 9.59 17.68
CA LEU A 300 -9.37 9.97 16.51
C LEU A 300 -8.45 8.81 16.13
N GLU A 301 -8.81 8.05 15.09
CA GLU A 301 -8.01 6.89 14.67
C GLU A 301 -6.80 7.30 13.84
N LYS A 302 -6.96 8.29 12.95
CA LYS A 302 -5.88 8.67 12.02
C LYS A 302 -6.00 10.11 11.53
N LYS A 303 -4.86 10.74 11.32
CA LYS A 303 -4.66 11.97 10.55
C LYS A 303 -3.91 11.61 9.28
N VAL A 304 -4.50 11.94 8.13
CA VAL A 304 -3.88 11.73 6.83
C VAL A 304 -3.55 13.10 6.24
N PRO A 305 -2.26 13.48 6.17
CA PRO A 305 -1.83 14.70 5.49
C PRO A 305 -2.07 14.55 3.99
N ILE A 306 -2.66 15.58 3.37
CA ILE A 306 -2.96 15.64 1.94
C ILE A 306 -2.47 17.00 1.42
N GLU A 307 -1.45 16.96 0.56
CA GLU A 307 -0.98 18.13 -0.15
C GLU A 307 -1.91 18.47 -1.30
N ASN A 308 -2.24 19.75 -1.44
CA ASN A 308 -2.95 20.27 -2.61
C ASN A 308 -2.30 21.59 -3.04
N GLN A 309 -2.75 22.12 -4.18
CA GLN A 309 -2.22 23.36 -4.78
C GLN A 309 -2.25 24.60 -3.85
N TRP A 310 -3.00 24.58 -2.75
CA TRP A 310 -3.12 25.67 -1.78
C TRP A 310 -2.43 25.38 -0.44
N GLY A 311 -1.70 24.26 -0.33
CA GLY A 311 -0.96 23.85 0.86
C GLY A 311 -1.41 22.50 1.44
N MET A 312 -0.91 22.18 2.63
CA MET A 312 -1.20 20.93 3.31
C MET A 312 -2.53 21.01 4.05
N ASN A 313 -3.41 20.03 3.81
CA ASN A 313 -4.61 19.79 4.60
C ASN A 313 -4.48 18.46 5.34
N VAL A 314 -5.23 18.29 6.42
CA VAL A 314 -5.26 17.04 7.19
C VAL A 314 -6.68 16.49 7.19
N LEU A 315 -6.82 15.24 6.73
CA LEU A 315 -8.03 14.44 6.89
C LEU A 315 -7.99 13.73 8.24
N HIS A 316 -8.91 14.08 9.13
CA HIS A 316 -9.12 13.41 10.39
C HIS A 316 -10.16 12.32 10.21
N ILE A 317 -9.83 11.10 10.63
CA ILE A 317 -10.73 9.95 10.62
C ILE A 317 -11.12 9.66 12.06
N PHE A 318 -12.40 9.92 12.35
CA PHE A 318 -13.00 9.69 13.64
C PHE A 318 -13.88 8.44 13.61
N LYS A 319 -13.86 7.69 14.70
CA LYS A 319 -14.80 6.62 14.98
C LYS A 319 -15.70 7.04 16.13
N ASP A 320 -17.00 7.08 15.88
CA ASP A 320 -17.99 7.40 16.90
C ASP A 320 -18.08 6.27 17.94
N VAL A 321 -18.03 6.61 19.22
CA VAL A 321 -17.99 5.61 20.30
C VAL A 321 -19.35 4.93 20.50
N GLU A 322 -20.46 5.61 20.23
CA GLU A 322 -21.80 5.07 20.45
C GLU A 322 -22.25 4.15 19.31
N THR A 323 -21.99 4.58 18.08
CA THR A 323 -22.52 3.93 16.87
C THR A 323 -21.48 3.16 16.08
N ASN A 324 -20.18 3.29 16.41
CA ASN A 324 -19.07 2.83 15.57
C ASN A 324 -19.08 3.45 14.16
N ALA A 325 -19.86 4.50 13.90
CA ALA A 325 -19.92 5.13 12.60
C ALA A 325 -18.61 5.87 12.28
N LYS A 326 -18.24 5.85 11.00
CA LYS A 326 -17.08 6.58 10.49
C LYS A 326 -17.45 8.04 10.20
N MET A 327 -16.68 8.96 10.77
CA MET A 327 -16.83 10.38 10.53
C MET A 327 -15.51 10.97 10.04
N THR A 328 -15.56 11.86 9.05
CA THR A 328 -14.35 12.46 8.48
C THR A 328 -14.39 13.97 8.53
N TRP A 329 -13.25 14.59 8.82
CA TRP A 329 -13.12 16.05 8.85
C TRP A 329 -11.84 16.51 8.17
N PHE A 330 -12.01 17.30 7.11
CA PHE A 330 -10.91 17.87 6.35
C PHE A 330 -10.66 19.31 6.77
N ASN A 331 -9.45 19.62 7.24
CA ASN A 331 -9.10 20.96 7.71
C ASN A 331 -7.62 21.28 7.45
N SER A 332 -7.33 22.55 7.16
CA SER A 332 -5.99 23.09 6.93
C SER A 332 -5.21 23.42 8.20
N GLY A 333 -5.86 23.43 9.38
CA GLY A 333 -5.28 24.08 10.56
C GLY A 333 -5.73 23.58 11.93
N SER A 334 -5.76 22.28 12.17
CA SER A 334 -6.03 21.76 13.53
C SER A 334 -5.19 20.54 13.89
N GLY A 335 -3.91 20.75 14.15
CA GLY A 335 -3.05 19.74 14.77
C GLY A 335 -3.44 19.37 16.21
N LYS A 336 -4.46 20.03 16.79
CA LYS A 336 -4.82 19.96 18.22
C LYS A 336 -5.17 18.57 18.74
N PHE A 337 -5.60 17.66 17.86
CA PHE A 337 -5.99 16.33 18.27
C PHE A 337 -4.80 15.36 18.14
N LEU A 338 -4.67 14.48 19.13
CA LEU A 338 -3.71 13.39 19.17
C LEU A 338 -4.36 12.10 18.68
N GLU A 339 -3.67 11.35 17.83
CA GLU A 339 -4.15 10.06 17.34
C GLU A 339 -4.26 9.05 18.49
N GLY A 340 -5.19 8.11 18.38
CA GLY A 340 -5.44 7.07 19.38
C GLY A 340 -6.23 7.54 20.61
N HIS A 341 -6.64 8.81 20.66
CA HIS A 341 -7.31 9.38 21.83
C HIS A 341 -8.77 9.75 21.56
N GLN A 342 -9.57 9.70 22.63
CA GLN A 342 -10.98 10.06 22.59
C GLN A 342 -11.20 11.54 22.89
N TYR A 343 -12.16 12.14 22.20
CA TYR A 343 -12.51 13.54 22.33
C TYR A 343 -14.02 13.73 22.25
N ASN A 344 -14.55 14.62 23.08
CA ASN A 344 -15.86 15.18 22.84
C ASN A 344 -15.72 16.28 21.80
N ILE A 345 -16.33 16.06 20.63
CA ILE A 345 -16.30 17.00 19.52
C ILE A 345 -17.67 17.65 19.33
N SER A 346 -17.66 18.89 18.85
CA SER A 346 -18.82 19.57 18.30
C SER A 346 -18.49 20.07 16.91
N GLY A 347 -19.36 19.78 15.95
CA GLY A 347 -19.19 20.13 14.54
C GLY A 347 -20.52 20.22 13.81
N ARG A 348 -20.47 20.54 12.52
CA ARG A 348 -21.63 20.51 11.62
C ARG A 348 -21.49 19.41 10.59
N VAL A 349 -22.57 18.67 10.36
CA VAL A 349 -22.65 17.72 9.25
C VAL A 349 -22.60 18.49 7.94
N LYS A 350 -21.61 18.20 7.10
CA LYS A 350 -21.48 18.81 5.77
C LYS A 350 -22.33 18.06 4.75
N LYS A 351 -22.19 16.73 4.75
CA LYS A 351 -22.90 15.79 3.88
C LYS A 351 -22.60 14.35 4.31
N HIS A 352 -23.38 13.42 3.81
CA HIS A 352 -23.10 11.99 3.83
C HIS A 352 -22.56 11.55 2.48
N GLU A 353 -21.63 10.61 2.46
CA GLU A 353 -21.17 9.99 1.22
C GLU A 353 -20.84 8.52 1.42
N THR A 354 -21.11 7.71 0.40
CA THR A 354 -20.66 6.32 0.36
C THR A 354 -19.30 6.28 -0.30
N ARG A 355 -18.27 5.96 0.47
CA ARG A 355 -16.92 5.78 -0.03
C ARG A 355 -16.52 4.32 0.14
N ASN A 356 -16.14 3.66 -0.96
CA ASN A 356 -15.72 2.26 -0.94
C ASN A 356 -16.79 1.31 -0.34
N GLY A 357 -18.07 1.60 -0.57
CA GLY A 357 -19.18 0.81 -0.01
C GLY A 357 -19.54 1.12 1.45
N LEU A 358 -18.82 2.01 2.14
CA LEU A 358 -19.11 2.44 3.50
C LEU A 358 -19.76 3.83 3.50
N LEU A 359 -20.94 3.96 4.14
CA LEU A 359 -21.57 5.26 4.37
C LEU A 359 -20.83 5.99 5.50
N GLU A 360 -20.21 7.13 5.18
CA GLU A 360 -19.49 7.97 6.14
C GLU A 360 -20.07 9.39 6.25
N THR A 361 -19.93 9.99 7.43
CA THR A 361 -20.41 11.36 7.71
C THR A 361 -19.27 12.36 7.60
N LYS A 362 -19.35 13.32 6.67
CA LYS A 362 -18.38 14.41 6.56
C LYS A 362 -18.76 15.58 7.46
N LEU A 363 -17.81 16.04 8.27
CA LEU A 363 -17.99 17.16 9.19
C LEU A 363 -17.28 18.43 8.71
N THR A 364 -17.73 19.56 9.25
CA THR A 364 -17.09 20.87 9.15
C THR A 364 -17.10 21.58 10.50
N ARG A 365 -16.18 22.54 10.66
CA ARG A 365 -16.07 23.39 11.87
C ARG A 365 -15.99 22.57 13.16
N VAL A 366 -15.27 21.45 13.10
CA VAL A 366 -15.08 20.57 14.27
C VAL A 366 -14.21 21.30 15.29
N SER A 367 -14.61 21.18 16.54
CA SER A 367 -13.90 21.69 17.71
C SER A 367 -14.10 20.72 18.86
N SER A 368 -13.17 20.68 19.81
CA SER A 368 -13.37 19.98 21.08
C SER A 368 -13.44 21.01 22.21
N PRO A 369 -14.55 21.07 22.97
CA PRO A 369 -14.65 21.89 24.17
C PRO A 369 -13.56 21.57 25.19
N ASP A 370 -13.19 20.30 25.33
CA ASP A 370 -12.17 19.84 26.30
C ASP A 370 -10.76 20.36 25.94
N LEU A 371 -10.50 20.59 24.65
CA LEU A 371 -9.27 21.23 24.19
C LEU A 371 -9.32 22.77 24.18
N ALA A 372 -10.49 23.37 24.42
CA ALA A 372 -10.67 24.82 24.24
C ALA A 372 -9.92 25.68 25.27
N LEU A 373 -9.60 25.11 26.45
CA LEU A 373 -8.93 25.83 27.54
C LEU A 373 -7.40 25.76 27.50
N HIS A 374 -6.80 24.85 26.74
CA HIS A 374 -5.34 24.67 26.67
C HIS A 374 -4.64 25.99 26.31
N GLY A 375 -5.07 26.64 25.23
CA GLY A 375 -4.53 27.95 24.79
C GLY A 375 -5.03 29.16 25.59
N LYS A 376 -5.67 28.97 26.75
CA LYS A 376 -6.15 30.05 27.63
C LYS A 376 -5.36 30.17 28.93
N ILE A 377 -4.51 29.19 29.23
CA ILE A 377 -3.60 29.22 30.37
C ILE A 377 -2.45 30.16 30.00
N THR A 378 -2.39 31.30 30.68
CA THR A 378 -1.42 32.37 30.45
C THR A 378 -0.99 32.95 31.81
N PRO A 379 0.15 33.66 31.90
CA PRO A 379 0.58 34.27 33.15
C PRO A 379 -0.46 35.23 33.77
N GLU A 380 -1.24 35.93 32.94
CA GLU A 380 -2.25 36.91 33.37
C GLU A 380 -3.64 36.29 33.63
N LEU A 381 -3.71 34.97 33.81
CA LEU A 381 -4.97 34.25 33.99
C LEU A 381 -5.71 34.65 35.28
N ASP A 382 -6.98 35.05 35.15
CA ASP A 382 -7.88 35.17 36.30
C ASP A 382 -8.49 33.80 36.66
N ALA A 383 -8.18 33.32 37.86
CA ALA A 383 -8.57 32.00 38.35
C ALA A 383 -10.09 31.80 38.39
N LYS A 384 -10.86 32.79 38.88
CA LYS A 384 -12.31 32.64 39.10
C LYS A 384 -13.10 32.35 37.81
N PRO A 385 -12.98 33.17 36.73
CA PRO A 385 -13.67 32.89 35.48
C PRO A 385 -13.11 31.65 34.76
N PHE A 386 -11.83 31.32 34.95
CA PHE A 386 -11.24 30.12 34.38
C PHE A 386 -11.80 28.85 35.02
N ILE A 387 -11.79 28.75 36.34
CA ILE A 387 -12.37 27.62 37.10
C ILE A 387 -13.85 27.43 36.76
N LYS A 388 -14.61 28.53 36.57
CA LYS A 388 -16.01 28.44 36.12
C LYS A 388 -16.16 27.81 34.73
N LYS A 389 -15.19 27.99 33.83
CA LYS A 389 -15.18 27.34 32.52
C LYS A 389 -14.66 25.90 32.62
N LEU A 390 -13.67 25.65 33.47
CA LEU A 390 -13.10 24.34 33.73
C LEU A 390 -14.18 23.35 34.19
N LYS A 391 -15.05 23.77 35.14
CA LYS A 391 -16.19 22.99 35.64
C LYS A 391 -17.26 22.64 34.60
N LYS A 392 -17.16 23.14 33.37
CA LYS A 392 -18.07 22.82 32.25
C LYS A 392 -17.47 21.81 31.28
N LEU A 393 -16.19 21.44 31.45
CA LEU A 393 -15.57 20.42 30.64
C LEU A 393 -16.11 19.05 31.04
N GLU A 394 -16.18 18.16 30.06
CA GLU A 394 -16.56 16.78 30.29
C GLU A 394 -15.35 15.97 30.76
N THR A 395 -14.15 16.31 30.26
CA THR A 395 -12.89 15.79 30.77
C THR A 395 -11.82 16.88 30.85
N VAL A 396 -10.99 16.81 31.89
CA VAL A 396 -9.78 17.65 32.06
C VAL A 396 -8.51 16.99 31.49
N ASN A 397 -8.63 15.72 31.07
CA ASN A 397 -7.53 14.88 30.59
C ASN A 397 -7.46 14.75 29.06
N ALA A 398 -8.24 15.54 28.31
CA ALA A 398 -8.09 15.58 26.86
C ALA A 398 -6.68 16.06 26.48
N LEU A 399 -5.99 15.27 25.65
CA LEU A 399 -4.61 15.55 25.23
C LEU A 399 -4.59 16.41 23.98
N ASP A 400 -3.75 17.44 23.96
CA ASP A 400 -3.49 18.23 22.76
C ASP A 400 -2.49 17.54 21.80
N ALA A 401 -2.07 18.28 20.76
CA ALA A 401 -1.12 17.82 19.75
C ALA A 401 0.23 17.33 20.31
N ASN A 402 0.64 17.88 21.46
CA ASN A 402 1.91 17.64 22.10
C ASN A 402 1.79 16.58 23.21
N SER A 403 0.65 15.88 23.30
CA SER A 403 0.37 14.98 24.42
C SER A 403 0.33 15.74 25.77
N GLU A 404 -0.24 16.94 25.78
CA GLU A 404 -0.39 17.75 26.99
C GLU A 404 -1.87 17.83 27.38
N ASN A 405 -2.19 17.51 28.63
CA ASN A 405 -3.49 17.83 29.23
C ASN A 405 -3.45 19.20 29.94
N LEU A 406 -4.59 19.63 30.49
CA LEU A 406 -4.69 20.96 31.12
C LEU A 406 -3.77 21.14 32.33
N ILE A 407 -3.56 20.09 33.15
CA ILE A 407 -2.66 20.17 34.30
C ILE A 407 -1.21 20.28 33.85
N HIS A 408 -0.81 19.60 32.77
CA HIS A 408 0.51 19.75 32.17
C HIS A 408 0.75 21.21 31.73
N VAL A 409 -0.17 21.78 30.93
CA VAL A 409 -0.04 23.16 30.44
C VAL A 409 -0.03 24.17 31.59
N ALA A 410 -0.89 24.00 32.60
CA ALA A 410 -0.93 24.86 33.78
C ALA A 410 0.37 24.80 34.59
N SER A 411 0.93 23.60 34.75
CA SER A 411 2.16 23.37 35.51
C SER A 411 3.38 23.94 34.78
N HIS A 412 3.41 23.82 33.45
CA HIS A 412 4.46 24.42 32.63
C HIS A 412 4.47 25.95 32.73
N VAL A 413 3.30 26.61 32.71
CA VAL A 413 3.23 28.07 32.89
C VAL A 413 3.59 28.46 34.33
N HIS A 414 3.14 27.66 35.31
CA HIS A 414 3.43 27.88 36.73
C HIS A 414 4.94 27.90 37.01
N ARG A 415 5.69 26.97 36.40
CA ARG A 415 7.15 26.86 36.51
C ARG A 415 7.90 28.18 36.23
N PHE A 416 7.48 28.94 35.23
CA PHE A 416 8.21 30.14 34.80
C PHE A 416 7.63 31.45 35.34
N TYR A 417 6.31 31.52 35.47
CA TYR A 417 5.61 32.79 35.70
C TYR A 417 4.74 32.78 36.96
N GLY A 418 4.52 31.60 37.55
CA GLY A 418 3.43 31.37 38.48
C GLY A 418 2.08 31.34 37.75
N VAL A 419 1.22 30.42 38.19
CA VAL A 419 -0.21 30.38 37.86
C VAL A 419 -0.94 30.33 39.19
N PRO A 420 -2.13 30.96 39.34
CA PRO A 420 -2.90 30.85 40.58
C PRO A 420 -3.07 29.38 41.00
N LYS A 421 -2.53 29.01 42.17
CA LYS A 421 -2.52 27.62 42.64
C LYS A 421 -3.92 27.01 42.73
N ASP A 422 -4.94 27.83 42.99
CA ASP A 422 -6.36 27.44 42.94
C ASP A 422 -6.75 26.72 41.63
N VAL A 423 -6.14 27.09 40.50
CA VAL A 423 -6.39 26.44 39.20
C VAL A 423 -5.77 25.04 39.16
N LEU A 424 -4.55 24.88 39.68
CA LEU A 424 -3.86 23.58 39.74
C LEU A 424 -4.57 22.64 40.71
N TYR A 425 -4.95 23.12 41.90
CA TYR A 425 -5.71 22.33 42.86
C TYR A 425 -7.08 21.91 42.32
N GLU A 426 -7.80 22.82 41.65
CA GLU A 426 -9.08 22.46 41.04
C GLU A 426 -8.90 21.41 39.92
N LEU A 427 -7.85 21.52 39.08
CA LEU A 427 -7.54 20.49 38.08
C LEU A 427 -7.27 19.12 38.74
N ILE A 428 -6.47 19.10 39.80
CA ILE A 428 -6.16 17.90 40.59
C ILE A 428 -7.43 17.29 41.20
N ASP A 429 -8.31 18.12 41.77
CA ASP A 429 -9.57 17.66 42.37
C ASP A 429 -10.59 17.19 41.33
N MET A 430 -10.53 17.72 40.11
CA MET A 430 -11.27 17.23 38.94
C MET A 430 -10.66 15.95 38.33
N GLY A 431 -9.59 15.41 38.91
CA GLY A 431 -8.97 14.16 38.46
C GLY A 431 -8.03 14.32 37.27
N ALA A 432 -7.43 15.50 37.09
CA ALA A 432 -6.40 15.68 36.07
C ALA A 432 -5.16 14.82 36.40
N ASP A 433 -4.64 14.13 35.39
CA ASP A 433 -3.53 13.20 35.52
C ASP A 433 -2.19 13.93 35.31
N PRO A 434 -1.37 14.13 36.37
CA PRO A 434 -0.09 14.81 36.24
C PRO A 434 1.02 13.93 35.66
N SER A 435 0.77 12.63 35.45
CA SER A 435 1.78 11.68 34.96
C SER A 435 2.03 11.76 33.46
N VAL A 436 1.09 12.36 32.71
CA VAL A 436 1.15 12.47 31.25
C VAL A 436 2.41 13.20 30.79
N VAL A 437 3.19 12.51 29.95
CA VAL A 437 4.45 12.99 29.40
C VAL A 437 4.20 13.74 28.09
N SER A 438 4.77 14.95 27.98
CA SER A 438 4.70 15.75 26.76
C SER A 438 5.69 15.25 25.71
N HIS A 439 5.24 15.23 24.45
CA HIS A 439 6.09 15.02 23.28
C HIS A 439 7.06 16.20 23.03
N ARG A 440 6.80 17.38 23.61
CA ARG A 440 7.63 18.57 23.39
C ARG A 440 8.98 18.46 24.07
N ASP A 441 9.01 17.98 25.30
CA ASP A 441 10.22 18.01 26.14
C ASP A 441 10.41 16.77 27.02
N GLY A 442 9.49 15.80 26.98
CA GLY A 442 9.59 14.57 27.77
C GLY A 442 9.27 14.73 29.26
N ASN A 443 8.83 15.92 29.68
CA ASN A 443 8.42 16.19 31.06
C ASN A 443 6.94 15.86 31.26
N ASN A 444 6.54 15.61 32.51
CA ASN A 444 5.14 15.62 32.92
C ASN A 444 4.82 16.82 33.82
N ALA A 445 3.59 16.92 34.32
CA ALA A 445 3.19 18.06 35.15
C ALA A 445 3.97 18.12 36.48
N PHE A 446 4.27 16.94 37.06
CA PHE A 446 5.00 16.82 38.31
C PHE A 446 6.47 17.22 38.18
N ASP A 447 7.12 16.89 37.05
CA ASP A 447 8.48 17.33 36.74
C ASP A 447 8.58 18.88 36.77
N TYR A 448 7.55 19.58 36.31
CA TYR A 448 7.51 21.04 36.41
C TYR A 448 7.29 21.57 37.84
N TRP A 449 6.56 20.85 38.70
CA TRP A 449 6.43 21.23 40.11
C TRP A 449 7.76 21.12 40.84
N VAL A 450 8.54 20.08 40.53
CA VAL A 450 9.90 19.88 41.05
C VAL A 450 10.83 20.99 40.57
N ASP A 451 10.83 21.31 39.28
CA ASP A 451 11.67 22.39 38.75
C ASP A 451 11.26 23.78 39.29
N ALA A 452 9.96 24.00 39.51
CA ALA A 452 9.44 25.19 40.17
C ALA A 452 9.77 25.25 41.68
N GLN A 453 10.23 24.13 42.26
CA GLN A 453 10.44 23.95 43.69
C GLN A 453 9.19 24.28 44.54
N ASP A 454 7.99 23.98 44.01
CA ASP A 454 6.73 24.19 44.74
C ASP A 454 6.47 23.03 45.71
N GLU A 455 6.98 23.18 46.94
CA GLU A 455 6.90 22.17 48.00
C GLU A 455 5.49 21.63 48.24
N GLU A 456 4.46 22.50 48.20
CA GLU A 456 3.07 22.09 48.43
C GLU A 456 2.55 21.17 47.33
N LEU A 457 2.88 21.46 46.07
CA LEU A 457 2.47 20.63 44.93
C LEU A 457 3.30 19.35 44.84
N ILE A 458 4.59 19.41 45.17
CA ILE A 458 5.46 18.23 45.25
C ILE A 458 4.94 17.25 46.31
N GLU A 459 4.67 17.73 47.53
CA GLU A 459 4.16 16.88 48.61
C GLU A 459 2.78 16.29 48.27
N LEU A 460 1.90 17.10 47.66
CA LEU A 460 0.59 16.63 47.19
C LEU A 460 0.74 15.56 46.10
N GLY A 461 1.66 15.77 45.16
CA GLY A 461 2.00 14.85 44.09
C GLY A 461 2.49 13.52 44.61
N LEU A 462 3.52 13.53 45.47
CA LEU A 462 4.06 12.32 46.11
C LEU A 462 3.03 11.57 46.96
N LYS A 463 2.06 12.27 47.53
CA LYS A 463 1.00 11.66 48.33
C LYS A 463 -0.10 11.00 47.47
N ARG A 464 -0.51 11.64 46.38
CA ARG A 464 -1.61 11.14 45.52
C ARG A 464 -1.11 10.18 44.43
N TRP A 465 0.12 10.38 43.95
CA TRP A 465 0.76 9.66 42.85
C TRP A 465 2.22 9.31 43.20
N PRO A 466 2.43 8.39 44.16
CA PRO A 466 3.77 8.07 44.65
C PRO A 466 4.71 7.54 43.56
N GLU A 467 4.18 6.92 42.51
CA GLU A 467 4.91 6.42 41.34
C GLU A 467 5.68 7.52 40.59
N LEU A 468 5.25 8.78 40.68
CA LEU A 468 5.96 9.91 40.08
C LEU A 468 7.34 10.14 40.69
N ALA A 469 7.56 9.64 41.92
CA ALA A 469 8.87 9.66 42.57
C ALA A 469 9.93 8.84 41.81
N LEU A 470 9.52 7.82 41.03
CA LEU A 470 10.42 6.96 40.27
C LEU A 470 11.15 7.71 39.15
N ARG A 471 10.61 8.84 38.69
CA ARG A 471 11.23 9.66 37.63
C ARG A 471 12.46 10.45 38.10
N TRP A 472 12.63 10.61 39.41
CA TRP A 472 13.71 11.40 40.01
C TRP A 472 14.60 10.52 40.87
N ASP A 473 15.75 10.14 40.32
CA ASP A 473 16.80 9.47 41.08
C ASP A 473 17.66 10.48 41.88
N ASP A 474 18.50 9.97 42.79
CA ASP A 474 19.35 10.83 43.62
C ASP A 474 20.37 11.60 42.79
N LYS A 475 20.74 11.09 41.61
CA LYS A 475 21.67 11.75 40.70
C LYS A 475 21.00 12.94 40.04
N MET A 476 19.78 12.78 39.51
CA MET A 476 18.99 13.86 38.94
C MET A 476 18.73 14.95 39.99
N LEU A 477 18.37 14.59 41.22
CA LEU A 477 18.22 15.57 42.28
C LEU A 477 19.53 16.31 42.61
N ALA A 478 20.69 15.64 42.53
CA ALA A 478 21.99 16.29 42.70
C ALA A 478 22.34 17.20 41.52
N ASP A 479 22.12 16.74 40.28
CA ASP A 479 22.43 17.47 39.05
C ASP A 479 21.64 18.80 38.93
N TYR A 480 20.48 18.89 39.60
CA TYR A 480 19.65 20.10 39.68
C TYR A 480 19.80 20.90 40.99
N ASP A 481 20.77 20.56 41.86
CA ASP A 481 20.98 21.18 43.18
C ASP A 481 19.75 21.09 44.12
N LEU A 482 18.96 20.01 43.98
CA LEU A 482 17.72 19.75 44.73
C LEU A 482 17.91 18.72 45.86
N ILE A 483 19.06 18.05 45.91
CA ILE A 483 19.31 16.92 46.82
C ILE A 483 19.18 17.26 48.31
N ASP A 484 19.47 18.50 48.69
CA ASP A 484 19.44 18.97 50.09
C ASP A 484 18.13 19.66 50.49
N LYS A 485 17.14 19.71 49.59
CA LYS A 485 15.84 20.34 49.87
C LYS A 485 15.05 19.53 50.91
N PRO A 486 14.26 20.16 51.80
CA PRO A 486 13.49 19.43 52.83
C PRO A 486 12.61 18.31 52.27
N TRP A 487 11.97 18.56 51.12
CA TRP A 487 11.12 17.60 50.42
C TRP A 487 11.87 16.48 49.68
N SER A 488 13.19 16.60 49.45
CA SER A 488 13.99 15.58 48.74
C SER A 488 14.08 14.26 49.53
N GLN A 489 14.07 14.35 50.86
CA GLN A 489 14.05 13.16 51.72
C GLN A 489 12.75 12.39 51.58
N GLN A 490 11.63 13.09 51.37
CA GLN A 490 10.34 12.46 51.13
C GLN A 490 10.32 11.75 49.78
N PHE A 491 10.94 12.32 48.74
CA PHE A 491 11.15 11.66 47.46
C PHE A 491 11.81 10.29 47.63
N ARG A 492 12.94 10.22 48.34
CA ARG A 492 13.65 8.95 48.57
C ARG A 492 12.77 7.94 49.30
N ARG A 493 12.12 8.37 50.38
CA ARG A 493 11.24 7.49 51.17
C ARG A 493 10.08 6.94 50.32
N VAL A 494 9.43 7.79 49.54
CA VAL A 494 8.31 7.39 48.67
C VAL A 494 8.80 6.47 47.57
N ARG A 495 9.88 6.84 46.87
CA ARG A 495 10.50 6.02 45.82
C ARG A 495 10.88 4.62 46.33
N ASP A 496 11.59 4.54 47.46
CA ASP A 496 12.00 3.26 48.05
C ASP A 496 10.78 2.41 48.45
N SER A 497 9.71 3.04 48.94
CA SER A 497 8.45 2.35 49.25
C SER A 497 7.74 1.81 48.01
N VAL A 498 7.73 2.56 46.90
CA VAL A 498 7.14 2.12 45.63
C VAL A 498 7.91 0.94 45.06
N VAL A 499 9.24 1.04 44.98
CA VAL A 499 10.11 -0.05 44.49
C VAL A 499 9.93 -1.33 45.32
N THR A 500 9.80 -1.19 46.64
CA THR A 500 9.56 -2.32 47.54
C THR A 500 8.20 -2.98 47.29
N ASN A 501 7.15 -2.17 47.08
CA ASN A 501 5.80 -2.67 46.80
C ASN A 501 5.70 -3.33 45.42
N GLU A 502 6.30 -2.75 44.37
CA GLU A 502 6.35 -3.36 43.04
C GLU A 502 7.09 -4.71 43.06
N SER A 503 8.20 -4.79 43.79
CA SER A 503 8.94 -6.04 43.95
C SER A 503 8.11 -7.13 44.66
N GLN A 504 7.24 -6.75 45.60
CA GLN A 504 6.33 -7.69 46.27
C GLN A 504 5.17 -8.11 45.35
N GLU A 505 4.63 -7.20 44.55
CA GLU A 505 3.58 -7.52 43.57
C GLU A 505 4.06 -8.43 42.45
N VAL A 506 5.26 -8.18 41.89
CA VAL A 506 5.84 -9.02 40.83
C VAL A 506 6.06 -10.44 41.35
N ASN A 507 6.64 -10.59 42.55
CA ASN A 507 6.78 -11.90 43.19
C ASN A 507 5.43 -12.60 43.42
N SER A 508 4.37 -11.84 43.72
CA SER A 508 3.02 -12.40 43.87
C SER A 508 2.38 -12.83 42.53
N LYS A 509 2.61 -12.06 41.46
CA LYS A 509 2.10 -12.33 40.11
C LYS A 509 2.82 -13.50 39.46
N GLU A 510 4.14 -13.61 39.62
CA GLU A 510 4.91 -14.78 39.18
C GLU A 510 4.46 -16.07 39.90
N GLY A 511 4.13 -15.99 41.20
CA GLY A 511 3.52 -17.10 41.94
C GLY A 511 2.13 -17.48 41.41
N ALA A 512 1.31 -16.49 41.02
CA ALA A 512 -0.02 -16.72 40.45
C ALA A 512 0.02 -17.24 39.00
N GLU A 513 0.93 -16.73 38.16
CA GLU A 513 1.15 -17.20 36.80
C GLU A 513 1.72 -18.61 36.76
N ALA A 514 2.64 -18.97 37.66
CA ALA A 514 3.11 -20.34 37.80
C ALA A 514 1.95 -21.30 38.12
N THR A 515 1.02 -20.88 38.97
CA THR A 515 -0.19 -21.64 39.33
C THR A 515 -1.17 -21.77 38.14
N LEU A 516 -1.33 -20.70 37.34
CA LEU A 516 -2.15 -20.68 36.12
C LEU A 516 -1.55 -21.50 34.97
N LEU A 517 -0.22 -21.52 34.83
CA LEU A 517 0.49 -22.29 33.82
C LEU A 517 0.43 -23.79 34.10
N GLU A 518 0.39 -24.20 35.38
CA GLU A 518 0.13 -25.58 35.78
C GLU A 518 -1.29 -26.02 35.41
N LEU A 519 -2.31 -25.17 35.63
CA LEU A 519 -3.70 -25.44 35.24
C LEU A 519 -3.91 -25.50 33.71
N ARG A 520 -3.12 -24.74 32.93
CA ARG A 520 -3.24 -24.66 31.46
C ARG A 520 -2.57 -25.84 30.73
N LYS A 521 -1.68 -26.59 31.39
CA LYS A 521 -1.08 -27.83 30.84
C LYS A 521 -2.08 -28.98 30.75
N GLU A 522 -3.26 -28.87 31.37
CA GLU A 522 -4.29 -29.92 31.40
C GLU A 522 -5.33 -29.84 30.26
N GLN A 523 -5.19 -28.94 29.28
CA GLN A 523 -6.13 -28.86 28.14
C GLN A 523 -5.47 -29.05 26.77
N PRO A 524 -6.07 -29.82 25.84
CA PRO A 524 -5.50 -30.08 24.53
C PRO A 524 -5.67 -28.87 23.58
N LYS A 525 -4.59 -28.53 22.87
CA LYS A 525 -4.55 -27.46 21.87
C LYS A 525 -5.27 -27.85 20.57
N VAL A 526 -6.14 -26.97 20.08
CA VAL A 526 -6.71 -26.98 18.72
C VAL A 526 -5.86 -26.05 17.84
N SER A 527 -5.62 -26.46 16.59
CA SER A 527 -4.73 -25.89 15.59
C SER A 527 -5.29 -24.62 14.91
N GLU A 528 -4.41 -23.67 14.60
CA GLU A 528 -4.66 -22.46 13.77
C GLU A 528 -3.92 -22.52 12.42
N GLU A 529 -4.53 -21.83 11.45
CA GLU A 529 -4.28 -21.81 10.00
C GLU A 529 -3.04 -20.97 9.60
N LEU A 530 -2.56 -21.21 8.36
CA LEU A 530 -1.41 -20.54 7.75
C LEU A 530 -1.74 -19.14 7.21
N ASP A 531 -0.96 -18.15 7.64
CA ASP A 531 -0.80 -16.84 7.01
C ASP A 531 0.23 -16.90 5.87
N LEU A 532 -0.05 -16.22 4.75
CA LEU A 532 0.87 -16.01 3.63
C LEU A 532 0.96 -14.51 3.33
N ASP A 533 2.13 -13.93 3.61
CA ASP A 533 2.48 -12.55 3.30
C ASP A 533 3.14 -12.45 1.91
N PHE A 534 2.70 -11.47 1.11
CA PHE A 534 3.31 -11.10 -0.18
C PHE A 534 3.57 -9.58 -0.17
N ASP A 535 4.82 -9.17 -0.41
CA ASP A 535 5.25 -7.77 -0.45
C ASP A 535 4.95 -7.11 -1.82
N ASP A 536 4.47 -5.86 -1.79
CA ASP A 536 3.69 -5.21 -2.86
C ASP A 536 4.49 -4.32 -3.85
N GLU A 537 5.79 -4.07 -3.67
CA GLU A 537 6.46 -2.95 -4.38
C GLU A 537 7.28 -3.33 -5.64
N ASP A 538 7.83 -4.55 -5.77
CA ASP A 538 8.71 -4.91 -6.90
C ASP A 538 7.96 -5.52 -8.11
N ASP A 539 6.77 -6.09 -7.92
CA ASP A 539 6.05 -6.83 -8.97
C ASP A 539 5.34 -5.94 -10.02
N ASP A 540 5.08 -4.66 -9.69
CA ASP A 540 4.39 -3.74 -10.61
C ASP A 540 5.29 -3.29 -11.77
N GLN A 541 6.61 -3.36 -11.60
CA GLN A 541 7.58 -3.10 -12.67
C GLN A 541 7.76 -4.33 -13.57
N ALA A 542 7.75 -5.53 -12.99
CA ALA A 542 7.89 -6.80 -13.71
C ALA A 542 6.66 -7.14 -14.59
N LEU A 543 5.44 -6.79 -14.17
CA LEU A 543 4.22 -7.00 -14.97
C LEU A 543 4.07 -6.02 -16.13
N ARG A 544 4.66 -4.82 -16.05
CA ARG A 544 4.73 -3.87 -17.17
C ARG A 544 5.75 -4.28 -18.24
N LEU A 545 6.64 -5.23 -17.92
CA LEU A 545 7.68 -5.77 -18.79
C LEU A 545 7.32 -7.12 -19.42
N ALA A 546 6.21 -7.75 -18.99
CA ALA A 546 5.66 -8.98 -19.56
C ALA A 546 4.72 -8.70 -20.73
#